data_AF-A0A8T4SPL9-F1
#
_entry.id   AF-A0A8T4SPL9-F1
#
_cell.length_a   1.000
_cell.length_b   1.000
_cell.length_c   1.000
_cell.angle_alpha   90.00
_cell.angle_beta   90.00
_cell.angle_gamma   90.00
#
_symmetry.space_group_name_H-M   'P 1'
#
loop_
_entity.id
_entity.type
_entity.pdbx_description
1 polymer ?
#
loop_
_entity_poly.entity_id
_entity_poly.type
_entity_poly.pdbx_seq_one_letter_code
_entity_poly.pdbx_strand_id
1 'polypeptide(L)'
;MKMIGGVLLLALGMALFSGVALAEDTDDITVFNFELEKLLNLGSGVLATILFVLTLSAYQRTHRERLLYVSIAFALFAIKGYLTAEELFFGDWAWVDPVASILNIAILVIFFMGMLKK
;
A
#
# COMPACT_ATOMS: atom_id res chain seq x y z
N MET A 1 39.45 0.98 -11.65
CA MET A 1 38.89 1.31 -10.33
C MET A 1 37.34 1.43 -10.34
N LYS A 2 36.63 0.49 -10.99
CA LYS A 2 35.14 0.49 -11.11
C LYS A 2 34.45 -0.69 -10.39
N MET A 3 35.19 -1.70 -9.94
CA MET A 3 34.63 -2.91 -9.31
C MET A 3 34.33 -2.75 -7.81
N ILE A 4 34.94 -1.79 -7.13
CA ILE A 4 34.80 -1.63 -5.67
C ILE A 4 33.42 -1.06 -5.30
N GLY A 5 32.85 -0.18 -6.13
CA GLY A 5 31.52 0.40 -5.91
C GLY A 5 30.39 -0.63 -6.02
N GLY A 6 30.51 -1.60 -6.95
CA GLY A 6 29.51 -2.66 -7.11
C GLY A 6 29.49 -3.64 -5.94
N VAL A 7 30.66 -3.99 -5.39
CA VAL A 7 30.79 -4.88 -4.23
C VAL A 7 30.30 -4.20 -2.95
N LEU A 8 30.56 -2.89 -2.79
CA LEU A 8 30.02 -2.10 -1.67
C LEU A 8 28.49 -1.97 -1.72
N LEU A 9 27.92 -1.83 -2.92
CA LEU A 9 26.47 -1.74 -3.10
C LEU A 9 25.78 -3.10 -2.87
N LEU A 10 26.42 -4.20 -3.27
CA LEU A 10 25.99 -5.56 -2.94
C LEU A 10 26.10 -5.87 -1.45
N ALA A 11 27.18 -5.44 -0.80
CA ALA A 11 27.37 -5.60 0.64
C ALA A 11 26.37 -4.76 1.44
N LEU A 12 26.05 -3.54 0.98
CA LEU A 12 25.00 -2.70 1.56
C LEU A 12 23.62 -3.34 1.38
N GLY A 13 23.34 -3.89 0.19
CA GLY A 13 22.12 -4.65 -0.07
C GLY A 13 21.99 -5.85 0.86
N MET A 14 23.04 -6.66 1.00
CA MET A 14 23.04 -7.82 1.91
C MET A 14 22.91 -7.39 3.38
N ALA A 15 23.56 -6.31 3.82
CA ALA A 15 23.44 -5.83 5.20
C ALA A 15 22.02 -5.35 5.56
N LEU A 16 21.30 -4.77 4.60
CA LEU A 16 19.88 -4.42 4.77
C LEU A 16 18.97 -5.65 4.84
N PHE A 17 19.32 -6.74 4.14
CA PHE A 17 18.58 -8.01 4.21
C PHE A 17 18.91 -8.84 5.46
N SER A 18 20.15 -8.81 5.95
CA SER A 18 20.56 -9.53 7.16
C SER A 18 19.89 -9.00 8.43
N GLY A 19 19.57 -7.70 8.47
CA GLY A 19 18.78 -7.11 9.57
C GLY A 19 17.31 -7.56 9.57
N VAL A 20 16.78 -7.97 8.42
CA VAL A 20 15.41 -8.50 8.28
C VAL A 20 15.34 -9.99 8.59
N ALA A 21 16.42 -10.73 8.34
CA ALA A 21 16.46 -12.19 8.57
C ALA A 21 16.66 -12.62 10.03
N LEU A 22 16.95 -11.69 10.95
CA LEU A 22 17.15 -11.97 12.39
C LEU A 22 16.04 -11.43 13.30
N ALA A 23 14.98 -10.86 12.73
CA ALA A 23 13.79 -10.46 13.46
C ALA A 23 12.66 -11.47 13.21
N GLU A 24 12.90 -12.73 13.56
CA GLU A 24 11.84 -13.74 13.67
C GLU A 24 11.41 -13.82 15.14
N ASP A 25 10.86 -12.70 15.62
CA ASP A 25 9.91 -12.70 16.72
C ASP A 25 8.65 -12.12 16.08
N THR A 26 7.80 -13.00 15.56
CA THR A 26 6.47 -12.65 15.00
C THR A 26 5.52 -12.33 16.16
N ASP A 27 5.96 -11.50 17.10
CA ASP A 27 5.05 -10.79 17.98
C ASP A 27 4.55 -9.62 17.14
N ASP A 28 3.34 -9.79 16.58
CA ASP A 28 2.63 -8.70 15.94
C ASP A 28 2.68 -7.49 16.87
N ILE A 29 3.14 -6.35 16.34
CA ILE A 29 3.28 -5.15 17.16
C ILE A 29 1.87 -4.71 17.57
N THR A 30 1.49 -5.03 18.81
CA THR A 30 0.19 -4.65 19.36
C THR A 30 0.30 -3.32 20.09
N VAL A 31 -0.59 -2.38 19.74
CA VAL A 31 -0.72 -1.09 20.41
C VAL A 31 -2.15 -0.97 20.91
N PHE A 32 -2.35 -0.79 22.21
CA PHE A 32 -3.68 -0.81 22.84
C PHE A 32 -4.49 -2.09 22.58
N ASN A 33 -3.83 -3.26 22.50
CA ASN A 33 -4.47 -4.55 22.18
C ASN A 33 -5.03 -4.63 20.76
N PHE A 34 -4.61 -3.74 19.86
CA PHE A 34 -4.89 -3.79 18.43
C PHE A 34 -3.60 -3.99 17.66
N GLU A 35 -3.67 -4.80 16.60
CA GLU A 35 -2.56 -4.97 15.66
C GLU A 35 -2.27 -3.65 14.94
N LEU A 36 -1.04 -3.14 15.08
CA LEU A 36 -0.63 -1.86 14.53
C LEU A 36 -0.77 -1.83 13.00
N GLU A 37 -0.48 -2.95 12.33
CA GLU A 37 -0.62 -3.06 10.88
C GLU A 37 -2.05 -2.79 10.43
N LYS A 38 -3.05 -3.43 11.04
CA LYS A 38 -4.46 -3.23 10.71
C LYS A 38 -4.91 -1.79 11.04
N LEU A 39 -4.40 -1.21 12.13
CA LEU A 39 -4.69 0.18 12.50
C LEU A 39 -4.13 1.17 11.46
N LEU A 40 -2.91 0.92 10.97
CA LEU A 40 -2.30 1.69 9.89
C LEU A 40 -3.04 1.50 8.57
N ASN A 41 -3.50 0.28 8.27
CA ASN A 41 -4.32 0.01 7.09
C ASN A 41 -5.64 0.79 7.15
N LEU A 42 -6.31 0.84 8.30
CA LEU A 42 -7.50 1.69 8.51
C LEU A 42 -7.19 3.17 8.25
N GLY A 43 -6.14 3.70 8.88
CA GLY A 43 -5.72 5.09 8.70
C GLY A 43 -5.38 5.41 7.24
N SER A 44 -4.71 4.47 6.55
CA SER A 44 -4.39 4.59 5.13
C SER A 44 -5.65 4.57 4.26
N GLY A 45 -6.66 3.77 4.60
CA GLY A 45 -7.95 3.70 3.90
C GLY A 45 -8.76 5.00 4.04
N VAL A 46 -8.74 5.62 5.22
CA VAL A 46 -9.35 6.94 5.44
C VAL A 46 -8.63 8.01 4.60
N LEU A 47 -7.30 8.05 4.63
CA LEU A 47 -6.52 8.99 3.80
C LEU A 47 -6.78 8.77 2.30
N ALA A 48 -6.84 7.52 1.86
CA ALA A 48 -7.17 7.13 0.50
C ALA A 48 -8.56 7.64 0.07
N THR A 49 -9.54 7.55 0.97
CA THR A 49 -10.90 8.06 0.75
C THR A 49 -10.88 9.57 0.55
N ILE A 50 -10.14 10.30 1.38
CA ILE A 50 -10.00 11.76 1.25
C ILE A 50 -9.33 12.10 -0.10
N LEU A 51 -8.25 11.42 -0.44
CA LEU A 51 -7.55 11.61 -1.71
C LEU A 51 -8.43 11.25 -2.92
N PHE A 52 -9.25 10.22 -2.81
CA PHE A 52 -10.24 9.87 -3.82
C PHE A 52 -11.21 11.02 -4.06
N VAL A 53 -11.82 11.57 -3.01
CA VAL A 53 -12.76 12.70 -3.12
C VAL A 53 -12.09 13.94 -3.71
N LEU A 54 -10.87 14.27 -3.26
CA LEU A 54 -10.10 15.40 -3.79
C LEU A 54 -9.76 15.21 -5.26
N THR A 55 -9.30 14.02 -5.65
CA THR A 55 -8.92 13.69 -7.03
C THR A 55 -10.14 13.67 -7.94
N LEU A 56 -11.28 13.16 -7.45
CA LEU A 56 -12.54 13.15 -8.18
C LEU A 56 -13.08 14.58 -8.40
N SER A 57 -12.98 15.44 -7.38
CA SER A 57 -13.32 16.86 -7.49
C SER A 57 -12.41 17.59 -8.50
N ALA A 58 -11.10 17.29 -8.48
CA ALA A 58 -10.16 17.82 -9.47
C ALA A 58 -10.47 17.32 -10.90
N TYR A 59 -10.84 16.04 -11.04
CA TYR A 59 -11.25 15.46 -12.33
C TYR A 59 -12.47 16.19 -12.91
N GLN A 60 -13.50 16.46 -12.10
CA GLN A 60 -14.68 17.19 -12.57
C GLN A 60 -14.33 18.58 -13.11
N ARG A 61 -13.32 19.24 -12.52
CA ARG A 61 -12.89 20.59 -12.95
C ARG A 61 -11.97 20.59 -14.17
N THR A 62 -11.06 19.63 -14.30
CA THR A 62 -10.02 19.64 -15.35
C THR A 62 -10.31 18.70 -16.51
N HIS A 63 -11.23 17.74 -16.37
CA HIS A 63 -11.60 16.74 -17.39
C HIS A 63 -10.40 15.95 -17.98
N ARG A 64 -9.30 15.84 -17.23
CA ARG A 64 -8.13 15.06 -17.64
C ARG A 64 -8.33 13.59 -17.30
N GLU A 65 -8.29 12.72 -18.31
CA GLU A 65 -8.44 11.27 -18.14
C GLU A 65 -7.46 10.70 -17.11
N ARG A 66 -6.23 11.24 -17.03
CA ARG A 66 -5.22 10.87 -16.04
C ARG A 66 -5.74 10.90 -14.59
N LEU A 67 -6.54 11.92 -14.23
CA LEU A 67 -7.06 12.06 -12.87
C LEU A 67 -8.12 11.01 -12.55
N LEU A 68 -8.80 10.48 -13.56
CA LEU A 68 -9.80 9.42 -13.39
C LEU A 68 -9.14 8.09 -12.99
N TYR A 69 -8.02 7.73 -13.62
CA TYR A 69 -7.28 6.52 -13.23
C TYR A 69 -6.72 6.65 -11.81
N VAL A 70 -6.19 7.83 -11.45
CA VAL A 70 -5.67 8.08 -10.10
C VAL A 70 -6.79 8.03 -9.06
N SER A 71 -7.99 8.53 -9.37
CA SER A 71 -9.14 8.41 -8.46
C SER A 71 -9.56 6.95 -8.28
N ILE A 72 -9.63 6.16 -9.35
CA ILE A 72 -9.93 4.72 -9.26
C ILE A 72 -8.89 3.99 -8.40
N ALA A 73 -7.60 4.32 -8.56
CA ALA A 73 -6.53 3.76 -7.73
C ALA A 73 -6.72 4.09 -6.25
N PHE A 74 -7.04 5.35 -5.91
CA PHE A 74 -7.33 5.73 -4.53
C PHE A 74 -8.60 5.08 -3.96
N ALA A 75 -9.63 4.89 -4.78
CA ALA A 75 -10.84 4.18 -4.36
C ALA A 75 -10.54 2.71 -4.03
N LEU A 76 -9.78 2.01 -4.89
CA LEU A 76 -9.35 0.64 -4.63
C LEU A 76 -8.45 0.54 -3.39
N PHE A 77 -7.57 1.52 -3.20
CA PHE A 77 -6.71 1.59 -2.01
C PHE A 77 -7.52 1.83 -0.73
N ALA A 78 -8.58 2.64 -0.80
CA ALA A 78 -9.53 2.81 0.30
C ALA A 78 -10.25 1.50 0.64
N ILE A 79 -10.80 0.81 -0.38
CA ILE A 79 -11.47 -0.48 -0.21
C ILE A 79 -10.54 -1.50 0.44
N LYS A 80 -9.29 -1.61 -0.04
CA LYS A 80 -8.26 -2.47 0.55
C LYS A 80 -8.04 -2.12 2.03
N GLY A 81 -7.84 -0.84 2.34
CA GLY A 81 -7.58 -0.37 3.70
C GLY A 81 -8.72 -0.70 4.67
N TYR A 82 -9.97 -0.54 4.24
CA TYR A 82 -11.13 -0.94 5.04
C TYR A 82 -11.24 -2.46 5.18
N LEU A 83 -11.00 -3.21 4.11
CA LEU A 83 -11.09 -4.68 4.13
C LEU A 83 -10.13 -5.30 5.16
N THR A 84 -8.87 -4.85 5.19
CA THR A 84 -7.89 -5.32 6.18
C THR A 84 -8.18 -4.77 7.59
N ALA A 85 -8.82 -3.60 7.69
CA ALA A 85 -9.20 -3.05 8.98
C ALA A 85 -10.44 -3.74 9.59
N GLU A 86 -11.31 -4.35 8.78
CA GLU A 86 -12.47 -5.09 9.28
C GLU A 86 -12.07 -6.30 10.14
N GLU A 87 -10.90 -6.87 9.90
CA GLU A 87 -10.35 -7.97 10.72
C GLU A 87 -10.12 -7.57 12.18
N LEU A 88 -9.95 -6.26 12.48
CA LEU A 88 -9.90 -5.76 13.86
C LEU A 88 -11.21 -5.94 14.63
N PHE A 89 -12.35 -5.96 13.93
CA PHE A 89 -13.69 -6.01 14.53
C PHE A 89 -14.36 -7.37 14.36
N PHE A 90 -14.12 -8.05 13.25
CA PHE A 90 -14.80 -9.29 12.86
C PHE A 90 -13.91 -10.55 12.94
N GLY A 91 -12.62 -10.39 13.24
CA GLY A 91 -11.62 -11.47 13.32
C GLY A 91 -10.97 -11.80 11.98
N ASP A 92 -9.87 -12.56 12.02
CA ASP A 92 -9.05 -12.86 10.83
C ASP A 92 -9.74 -13.80 9.86
N TRP A 93 -9.81 -13.38 8.60
CA TRP A 93 -10.44 -14.13 7.52
C TRP A 93 -9.36 -14.50 6.50
N ALA A 94 -9.10 -15.79 6.34
CA ALA A 94 -8.01 -16.31 5.48
C ALA A 94 -8.06 -15.86 4.00
N TRP A 95 -9.16 -15.26 3.55
CA TRP A 95 -9.31 -14.74 2.19
C TRP A 95 -9.00 -13.24 2.06
N VAL A 96 -8.91 -12.49 3.17
CA VAL A 96 -8.65 -11.05 3.15
C VAL A 96 -7.22 -10.75 2.66
N ASP A 97 -6.19 -11.44 3.16
CA ASP A 97 -4.80 -11.19 2.74
C ASP A 97 -4.55 -11.44 1.24
N PRO A 98 -5.04 -12.55 0.65
CA PRO A 98 -4.94 -12.75 -0.80
C PRO A 98 -5.67 -11.67 -1.60
N VAL A 99 -6.87 -11.27 -1.16
CA VAL A 99 -7.65 -10.23 -1.84
C VAL A 99 -6.97 -8.86 -1.72
N ALA A 100 -6.44 -8.52 -0.55
CA ALA A 100 -5.69 -7.29 -0.31
C ALA A 100 -4.42 -7.22 -1.18
N SER A 101 -3.75 -8.35 -1.38
CA SER A 101 -2.58 -8.48 -2.27
C SER A 101 -2.96 -8.28 -3.73
N ILE A 102 -4.07 -8.89 -4.19
CA ILE A 102 -4.60 -8.70 -5.55
C ILE A 102 -5.00 -7.25 -5.78
N LEU A 103 -5.67 -6.61 -4.81
CA LEU A 103 -6.01 -5.20 -4.85
C LEU A 103 -4.76 -4.33 -5.00
N ASN A 104 -3.69 -4.64 -4.27
CA ASN A 104 -2.42 -3.90 -4.38
C ASN A 104 -1.85 -3.95 -5.80
N ILE A 105 -1.86 -5.12 -6.44
CA ILE A 105 -1.43 -5.27 -7.84
C ILE A 105 -2.35 -4.46 -8.78
N ALA A 106 -3.67 -4.56 -8.60
CA ALA A 106 -4.63 -3.82 -9.41
C ALA A 106 -4.45 -2.30 -9.29
N ILE A 107 -4.22 -1.80 -8.07
CA ILE A 107 -3.95 -0.38 -7.79
C ILE A 107 -2.71 0.09 -8.54
N LEU A 108 -1.62 -0.68 -8.49
CA LEU A 108 -0.38 -0.35 -9.20
C LEU A 108 -0.58 -0.29 -10.71
N VAL A 109 -1.29 -1.27 -11.28
CA VAL A 109 -1.58 -1.32 -12.73
C VAL A 109 -2.40 -0.11 -13.15
N ILE A 110 -3.47 0.22 -12.42
CA ILE A 110 -4.35 1.36 -12.72
C ILE A 110 -3.60 2.68 -12.55
N PHE A 111 -2.82 2.81 -11.48
CA PHE A 111 -2.02 4.01 -11.23
C PHE A 111 -1.01 4.25 -12.36
N PHE A 112 -0.31 3.21 -12.79
CA PHE A 112 0.63 3.28 -13.90
C PHE A 112 -0.06 3.63 -15.22
N MET A 113 -1.21 3.01 -15.50
CA MET A 113 -2.03 3.34 -16.68
C MET A 113 -2.48 4.80 -16.68
N GLY A 114 -2.82 5.34 -15.51
CA GLY A 114 -3.11 6.76 -15.32
C GLY A 114 -1.92 7.66 -15.61
N MET A 115 -0.70 7.27 -15.22
CA MET A 115 0.51 8.03 -15.50
C MET A 115 0.90 8.03 -16.99
N LEU A 116 0.58 6.96 -17.72
CA LEU A 116 0.85 6.86 -19.16
C LEU A 116 -0.12 7.71 -20.01
N LYS A 117 -1.32 8.00 -19.49
CA LYS A 117 -2.29 8.87 -20.13
C LYS A 117 -1.86 10.35 -19.99
N LYS A 118 -1.85 11.07 -21.12
CA LYS A 118 -1.49 12.50 -21.20
C LYS A 118 -2.61 13.41 -20.70
#